data_AF-A0A519VNK5-F1
#
_entry.id   AF-A0A519VNK5-F1
#
_cell.length_a   1.000
_cell.length_b   1.000
_cell.length_c   1.000
_cell.angle_alpha   90.00
_cell.angle_beta   90.00
_cell.angle_gamma   90.00
#
_symmetry.space_group_name_H-M   'P 1'
#
loop_
_entity.id
_entity.type
_entity.pdbx_description
1 polymer ?
#
loop_
_entity_poly.entity_id
_entity_poly.type
_entity_poly.pdbx_seq_one_letter_code
_entity_poly.pdbx_strand_id
1 'polypeptide(L)'
;YGDRPLAYGPNYNSERTGIKEGGKTIWRKGNEKYEKAGVKTDYEYNNNTLLPRMYSDDARHAAFYKEWMRLDDAKVPNLVDNVGFLFSYQIGYMYMRYFMWNFAGRQNDEQGQGSGHEGTWISGIKPIDAMLRGDQTNLPPSTVDNNAYNRFFFLPLIMGIIGALWHFKRNQKDAGVVALLFFFTGIAIVLYLNQKPLEPRERDYAYVGSFYAFAIWIGLGALAIKEWVFKKLSATNGAVAATVIGLLAAPVIMAQQGWDDHDRSTKMVPHDIALDYLESCAPNAILFTYGDNDTYPLWYIQEVENVRPDIRIVNLSLFDTDWYINGARKKQNESAPLPITMKPEQYVQGERDVMPYDDYKIAGAVELKNIVDLLLSNDDNDKVAMQDGTKSNFLPTKNFKITIDPKQVLSTGTVSAA
;
A
#
# COMPACT_ATOMS: atom_id res chain seq x y z
N TYR A 1 10.00 5.94 0.04
CA TYR A 1 8.86 6.20 0.94
C TYR A 1 8.94 7.63 1.47
N GLY A 2 7.82 8.34 1.48
CA GLY A 2 7.76 9.72 1.99
C GLY A 2 8.08 9.80 3.49
N ASP A 3 8.53 10.99 3.94
CA ASP A 3 8.73 11.24 5.36
C ASP A 3 7.38 11.44 6.07
N ARG A 4 7.33 11.07 7.35
CA ARG A 4 6.14 11.21 8.17
C ARG A 4 6.53 11.60 9.59
N PRO A 5 5.94 12.66 10.15
CA PRO A 5 6.25 13.03 11.51
C PRO A 5 5.59 12.02 12.45
N LEU A 6 6.28 11.69 13.56
CA LEU A 6 5.81 10.69 14.53
C LEU A 6 5.63 11.32 15.92
N ALA A 7 6.74 11.68 16.57
CA ALA A 7 6.71 12.24 17.92
C ALA A 7 6.53 13.77 17.94
N TYR A 8 7.08 14.46 16.94
CA TYR A 8 7.03 15.91 16.81
C TYR A 8 7.15 16.31 15.33
N GLY A 9 6.40 17.31 14.90
CA GLY A 9 6.44 17.80 13.52
C GLY A 9 5.20 18.60 13.11
N PRO A 10 5.06 18.86 11.80
CA PRO A 10 4.03 19.75 11.28
C PRO A 10 2.65 19.11 11.20
N ASN A 11 1.60 19.94 11.23
CA ASN A 11 0.28 19.59 10.75
C ASN A 11 0.13 19.99 9.26
N TYR A 12 -1.02 19.67 8.66
CA TYR A 12 -1.35 20.00 7.26
C TYR A 12 -1.35 21.50 6.95
N ASN A 13 -1.51 22.37 7.95
CA ASN A 13 -1.50 23.83 7.82
C ASN A 13 -0.29 24.51 8.46
N SER A 14 0.75 23.74 8.80
CA SER A 14 2.05 24.30 9.17
C SER A 14 2.74 24.85 7.91
N GLU A 15 3.23 26.08 7.96
CA GLU A 15 3.92 26.72 6.85
C GLU A 15 5.41 26.38 6.87
N ARG A 16 5.99 26.19 5.69
CA ARG A 16 7.43 25.99 5.52
C ARG A 16 8.14 27.31 5.77
N THR A 17 8.98 27.36 6.81
CA THR A 17 9.77 28.55 7.16
C THR A 17 11.17 28.53 6.59
N GLY A 18 11.65 27.36 6.16
CA GLY A 18 12.99 27.21 5.61
C GLY A 18 13.31 25.79 5.18
N ILE A 19 14.53 25.60 4.70
CA ILE A 19 15.13 24.29 4.45
C ILE A 19 16.07 24.01 5.61
N LYS A 20 15.94 22.83 6.20
CA LYS A 20 16.80 22.41 7.30
C LYS A 20 18.23 22.18 6.77
N GLU A 21 19.19 22.92 7.30
CA GLU A 21 20.60 22.73 6.96
C GLU A 21 21.09 21.35 7.41
N GLY A 22 21.95 20.72 6.59
CA GLY A 22 22.56 19.43 6.94
C GLY A 22 21.59 18.24 6.95
N GLY A 23 20.70 18.16 5.96
CA GLY A 23 19.79 17.03 5.77
C GLY A 23 20.47 15.66 5.75
N LYS A 24 19.69 14.58 5.88
CA LYS A 24 20.25 13.23 5.97
C LYS A 24 21.01 12.86 4.69
N THR A 25 22.27 12.44 4.86
CA THR A 25 23.06 11.94 3.73
C THR A 25 22.45 10.65 3.20
N ILE A 26 22.20 10.61 1.89
CA ILE A 26 21.78 9.42 1.18
C ILE A 26 23.06 8.66 0.81
N TRP A 27 23.15 7.41 1.23
CA TRP A 27 24.28 6.53 0.95
C TRP A 27 23.87 5.48 -0.06
N ARG A 28 24.76 5.22 -1.02
CA ARG A 28 24.66 4.09 -1.95
C ARG A 28 25.84 3.15 -1.76
N LYS A 29 25.69 1.88 -2.12
CA LYS A 29 26.78 0.91 -2.10
C LYS A 29 27.63 1.11 -3.37
N GLY A 30 28.86 1.57 -3.20
CA GLY A 30 29.88 1.58 -4.26
C GLY A 30 30.60 0.23 -4.38
N ASN A 31 31.64 0.19 -5.22
CA ASN A 31 32.39 -1.04 -5.50
C ASN A 31 33.13 -1.59 -4.26
N GLU A 32 33.73 -0.70 -3.46
CA GLU A 32 34.54 -1.09 -2.29
C GLU A 32 33.93 -0.63 -0.95
N LYS A 33 33.15 0.46 -0.98
CA LYS A 33 32.57 1.08 0.23
C LYS A 33 31.27 1.82 -0.10
N TYR A 34 30.56 2.25 0.94
CA TYR A 34 29.43 3.16 0.76
C TYR A 34 29.91 4.55 0.33
N GLU A 35 29.18 5.14 -0.61
CA GLU A 35 29.44 6.45 -1.20
C GLU A 35 28.25 7.38 -0.97
N LYS A 36 28.52 8.68 -0.87
CA LYS A 36 27.47 9.70 -0.76
C LYS A 36 26.77 9.84 -2.11
N ALA A 37 25.49 9.50 -2.16
CA ALA A 37 24.61 9.66 -3.32
C ALA A 37 23.89 11.00 -3.32
N GLY A 38 23.70 11.61 -2.16
CA GLY A 38 23.00 12.89 -2.08
C GLY A 38 22.75 13.34 -0.66
N VAL A 39 22.00 14.42 -0.51
CA VAL A 39 21.50 14.91 0.77
C VAL A 39 20.00 15.08 0.63
N LYS A 40 19.25 14.42 1.51
CA LYS A 40 17.80 14.59 1.55
C LYS A 40 17.48 16.01 2.00
N THR A 41 16.66 16.72 1.23
CA THR A 41 16.11 18.02 1.64
C THR A 41 15.04 17.79 2.69
N ASP A 42 15.27 18.31 3.90
CA ASP A 42 14.29 18.38 4.96
C ASP A 42 13.83 19.85 5.11
N TYR A 43 12.58 20.07 5.50
CA TYR A 43 12.02 21.42 5.65
C TYR A 43 11.80 21.77 7.12
N GLU A 44 11.96 23.05 7.44
CA GLU A 44 11.56 23.62 8.72
C GLU A 44 10.13 24.16 8.61
N TYR A 45 9.36 24.00 9.68
CA TYR A 45 7.96 24.37 9.72
C TYR A 45 7.66 25.19 10.98
N ASN A 46 6.78 26.17 10.85
CA ASN A 46 6.16 26.82 12.00
C ASN A 46 5.09 25.93 12.63
N ASN A 47 4.66 26.27 13.85
CA ASN A 47 3.50 25.66 14.52
C ASN A 47 3.56 24.13 14.62
N ASN A 48 4.76 23.57 14.78
CA ASN A 48 4.92 22.14 15.03
C ASN A 48 4.25 21.71 16.33
N THR A 49 3.74 20.48 16.35
CA THR A 49 3.02 19.91 17.49
C THR A 49 3.62 18.57 17.89
N LEU A 50 3.32 18.15 19.12
CA LEU A 50 3.59 16.80 19.58
C LEU A 50 2.58 15.83 18.96
N LEU A 51 3.06 14.64 18.61
CA LEU A 51 2.25 13.56 18.04
C LEU A 51 1.37 14.00 16.85
N PRO A 52 1.94 14.63 15.80
CA PRO A 52 1.16 15.07 14.65
C PRO A 52 0.58 13.86 13.91
N ARG A 53 -0.73 13.85 13.71
CA ARG A 53 -1.52 12.84 13.00
C ARG A 53 -2.23 13.39 11.77
N MET A 54 -2.49 14.70 11.76
CA MET A 54 -3.11 15.40 10.65
C MET A 54 -2.05 16.17 9.84
N TYR A 55 -1.24 15.44 9.07
CA TYR A 55 -0.14 16.01 8.28
C TYR A 55 -0.27 15.63 6.80
N SER A 56 -0.13 16.60 5.90
CA SER A 56 -0.04 16.36 4.46
C SER A 56 0.20 17.67 3.70
N ASP A 57 0.96 17.61 2.61
CA ASP A 57 1.01 18.70 1.61
C ASP A 57 -0.16 18.63 0.59
N ASP A 58 -0.89 17.51 0.54
CA ASP A 58 -2.07 17.34 -0.33
C ASP A 58 -3.31 18.03 0.27
N ALA A 59 -3.88 18.97 -0.47
CA ALA A 59 -5.06 19.74 -0.09
C ALA A 59 -6.32 18.87 0.18
N ARG A 60 -6.44 17.70 -0.46
CA ARG A 60 -7.56 16.77 -0.24
C ARG A 60 -7.51 16.17 1.16
N HIS A 61 -6.31 15.84 1.66
CA HIS A 61 -6.15 15.36 3.03
C HIS A 61 -6.45 16.48 4.03
N ALA A 62 -6.02 17.72 3.76
CA ALA A 62 -6.34 18.87 4.60
C ALA A 62 -7.86 19.09 4.71
N ALA A 63 -8.59 19.02 3.59
CA ALA A 63 -10.05 19.09 3.59
C ALA A 63 -10.68 17.96 4.43
N PHE A 64 -10.20 16.72 4.24
CA PHE A 64 -10.66 15.56 5.01
C PHE A 64 -10.47 15.74 6.52
N TYR A 65 -9.29 16.20 6.95
CA TYR A 65 -9.01 16.42 8.38
C TYR A 65 -9.99 17.42 8.99
N LYS A 66 -10.25 18.53 8.30
CA LYS A 66 -11.20 19.56 8.75
C LYS A 66 -12.62 19.02 8.84
N GLU A 67 -13.07 18.27 7.83
CA GLU A 67 -14.41 17.68 7.82
C GLU A 67 -14.58 16.66 8.96
N TRP A 68 -13.68 15.68 9.05
CA TRP A 68 -13.76 14.60 10.03
C TRP A 68 -13.67 15.12 11.46
N MET A 69 -12.74 16.03 11.74
CA MET A 69 -12.52 16.61 13.07
C MET A 69 -13.38 17.83 13.35
N ARG A 70 -14.21 18.28 12.39
CA ARG A 70 -15.04 19.49 12.48
C ARG A 70 -14.24 20.73 12.87
N LEU A 71 -13.11 20.94 12.21
CA LEU A 71 -12.21 22.07 12.47
C LEU A 71 -12.52 23.23 11.54
N ASP A 72 -12.57 24.44 12.09
CA ASP A 72 -12.62 25.68 11.32
C ASP A 72 -11.32 25.90 10.53
N ASP A 73 -11.39 26.60 9.40
CA ASP A 73 -10.22 26.86 8.53
C ASP A 73 -9.09 27.62 9.25
N ALA A 74 -9.42 28.48 10.21
CA ALA A 74 -8.45 29.25 11.00
C ALA A 74 -7.80 28.44 12.13
N LYS A 75 -8.30 27.24 12.44
CA LYS A 75 -7.83 26.44 13.56
C LYS A 75 -6.49 25.77 13.20
N VAL A 76 -5.44 26.11 13.95
CA VAL A 76 -4.20 25.32 13.97
C VAL A 76 -4.42 24.10 14.89
N PRO A 77 -4.31 22.86 14.37
CA PRO A 77 -4.53 21.68 15.19
C PRO A 77 -3.48 21.53 16.29
N ASN A 78 -3.93 21.29 17.52
CA ASN A 78 -3.04 21.06 18.66
C ASN A 78 -2.93 19.55 18.99
N LEU A 79 -2.26 19.22 20.10
CA LEU A 79 -2.11 17.83 20.55
C LEU A 79 -3.46 17.12 20.77
N VAL A 80 -4.45 17.80 21.34
CA VAL A 80 -5.78 17.22 21.62
C VAL A 80 -6.49 16.88 20.32
N ASP A 81 -6.44 17.77 19.33
CA ASP A 81 -7.04 17.54 18.01
C ASP A 81 -6.39 16.32 17.32
N ASN A 82 -5.06 16.21 17.40
CA ASN A 82 -4.31 15.09 16.83
C ASN A 82 -4.57 13.75 17.56
N VAL A 83 -4.70 13.77 18.88
CA VAL A 83 -5.13 12.59 19.66
C VAL A 83 -6.58 12.23 19.31
N GLY A 84 -7.45 13.22 19.10
CA GLY A 84 -8.81 13.01 18.63
C GLY A 84 -8.85 12.32 17.27
N PHE A 85 -8.02 12.75 16.32
CA PHE A 85 -7.90 12.10 15.01
C PHE A 85 -7.30 10.69 15.10
N LEU A 86 -6.30 10.50 15.96
CA LEU A 86 -5.73 9.18 16.24
C LEU A 86 -6.81 8.19 16.66
N PHE A 87 -7.65 8.54 17.63
CA PHE A 87 -8.64 7.60 18.17
C PHE A 87 -9.90 7.48 17.29
N SER A 88 -10.39 8.57 16.71
CA SER A 88 -11.60 8.54 15.89
C SER A 88 -11.33 7.92 14.51
N TYR A 89 -10.28 8.34 13.82
CA TYR A 89 -9.98 7.90 12.46
C TYR A 89 -8.96 6.76 12.43
N GLN A 90 -7.74 6.97 12.89
CA GLN A 90 -6.65 6.01 12.66
C GLN A 90 -6.84 4.69 13.44
N ILE A 91 -7.21 4.74 14.71
CA ILE A 91 -7.51 3.56 15.52
C ILE A 91 -8.96 3.15 15.32
N GLY A 92 -9.92 4.06 15.38
CA GLY A 92 -11.34 3.75 15.28
C GLY A 92 -11.75 3.30 13.87
N TYR A 93 -11.70 4.22 12.91
CA TYR A 93 -12.16 3.96 11.54
C TYR A 93 -11.22 3.06 10.73
N MET A 94 -9.91 3.24 10.82
CA MET A 94 -8.97 2.46 10.01
C MET A 94 -8.69 1.10 10.64
N TYR A 95 -8.28 1.01 11.91
CA TYR A 95 -7.94 -0.28 12.52
C TYR A 95 -9.14 -1.06 13.07
N MET A 96 -9.92 -0.47 13.97
CA MET A 96 -10.99 -1.19 14.68
C MET A 96 -12.12 -1.60 13.74
N ARG A 97 -12.40 -0.84 12.68
CA ARG A 97 -13.36 -1.24 11.63
C ARG A 97 -12.97 -2.58 10.99
N TYR A 98 -11.72 -2.76 10.58
CA TYR A 98 -11.23 -4.03 10.02
C TYR A 98 -11.19 -5.15 11.07
N PHE A 99 -10.83 -4.81 12.31
CA PHE A 99 -10.94 -5.77 13.41
C PHE A 99 -12.39 -6.29 13.56
N MET A 100 -13.37 -5.39 13.46
CA MET A 100 -14.78 -5.75 13.52
C MET A 100 -15.27 -6.51 12.28
N TRP A 101 -14.74 -6.25 11.07
CA TRP A 101 -15.02 -7.08 9.90
C TRP A 101 -14.74 -8.56 10.16
N ASN A 102 -13.67 -8.85 10.90
CA ASN A 102 -13.24 -10.23 11.17
C ASN A 102 -14.00 -10.87 12.33
N PHE A 103 -14.45 -10.10 13.33
CA PHE A 103 -14.96 -10.68 14.59
C PHE A 103 -16.42 -10.32 14.93
N ALA A 104 -17.05 -9.42 14.19
CA ALA A 104 -18.46 -9.08 14.30
C ALA A 104 -19.22 -9.28 12.97
N GLY A 105 -18.59 -8.87 11.86
CA GLY A 105 -19.15 -9.00 10.51
C GLY A 105 -18.82 -7.80 9.63
N ARG A 106 -19.05 -7.94 8.32
CA ARG A 106 -18.73 -6.96 7.28
C ARG A 106 -20.00 -6.60 6.51
N GLN A 107 -20.15 -5.33 6.16
CA GLN A 107 -21.36 -4.86 5.47
C GLN A 107 -21.24 -4.96 3.95
N ASN A 108 -20.09 -4.61 3.39
CA ASN A 108 -19.81 -4.65 1.96
C ASN A 108 -18.29 -4.58 1.71
N ASP A 109 -17.92 -4.75 0.46
CA ASP A 109 -16.55 -4.68 -0.06
C ASP A 109 -16.20 -3.34 -0.73
N GLU A 110 -17.08 -2.36 -0.62
CA GLU A 110 -16.84 -1.01 -1.11
C GLU A 110 -15.80 -0.30 -0.25
N GLN A 111 -14.91 0.46 -0.88
CA GLN A 111 -13.93 1.22 -0.15
C GLN A 111 -14.59 2.41 0.54
N GLY A 112 -14.44 2.52 1.86
CA GLY A 112 -15.02 3.61 2.62
C GLY A 112 -14.04 4.74 2.93
N GLN A 113 -14.51 5.98 2.84
CA GLN A 113 -13.82 7.19 3.31
C GLN A 113 -14.58 7.89 4.46
N GLY A 114 -15.36 7.15 5.26
CA GLY A 114 -16.08 7.73 6.39
C GLY A 114 -17.55 8.06 6.13
N SER A 115 -18.10 7.67 4.98
CA SER A 115 -19.50 7.89 4.57
C SER A 115 -20.55 7.20 5.46
N GLY A 116 -20.13 6.31 6.35
CA GLY A 116 -21.04 5.57 7.25
C GLY A 116 -21.77 4.39 6.59
N HIS A 117 -21.53 4.13 5.29
CA HIS A 117 -22.13 3.03 4.55
C HIS A 117 -21.10 2.15 3.83
N GLU A 118 -20.08 2.75 3.23
CA GLU A 118 -19.04 2.02 2.48
C GLU A 118 -17.97 1.45 3.42
N GLY A 119 -17.60 0.19 3.19
CA GLY A 119 -16.49 -0.47 3.87
C GLY A 119 -16.75 -0.67 5.36
N THR A 120 -17.98 -0.79 5.78
CA THR A 120 -18.29 -0.76 7.21
C THR A 120 -18.52 -2.14 7.80
N TRP A 121 -18.56 -2.23 9.14
CA TRP A 121 -18.84 -3.47 9.85
C TRP A 121 -20.31 -3.52 10.29
N ILE A 122 -20.87 -4.73 10.36
CA ILE A 122 -22.22 -5.02 10.85
C ILE A 122 -22.14 -6.24 11.77
N SER A 123 -23.08 -6.38 12.72
CA SER A 123 -23.11 -7.55 13.60
C SER A 123 -24.06 -8.64 13.12
N GLY A 124 -25.18 -8.29 12.50
CA GLY A 124 -26.32 -9.18 12.27
C GLY A 124 -27.38 -9.11 13.38
N ILE A 125 -27.10 -8.42 14.48
CA ILE A 125 -28.06 -8.18 15.56
C ILE A 125 -28.85 -6.91 15.23
N LYS A 126 -30.04 -7.08 14.64
CA LYS A 126 -30.87 -5.99 14.10
C LYS A 126 -30.99 -4.75 15.00
N PRO A 127 -31.25 -4.83 16.32
CA PRO A 127 -31.31 -3.63 17.16
C PRO A 127 -29.98 -2.88 17.29
N ILE A 128 -28.86 -3.59 17.34
CA ILE A 128 -27.52 -2.99 17.41
C ILE A 128 -27.18 -2.35 16.07
N ASP A 129 -27.41 -3.08 14.99
CA ASP A 129 -27.15 -2.59 13.65
C ASP A 129 -28.06 -1.40 13.31
N ALA A 130 -29.31 -1.39 13.79
CA ALA A 130 -30.23 -0.28 13.62
C ALA A 130 -29.79 1.00 14.35
N MET A 131 -29.18 0.86 15.54
CA MET A 131 -28.57 2.00 16.23
C MET A 131 -27.39 2.59 15.47
N LEU A 132 -26.63 1.75 14.78
CA LEU A 132 -25.44 2.17 14.04
C LEU A 132 -25.80 2.71 12.64
N ARG A 133 -26.80 2.14 11.97
CA ARG A 133 -27.04 2.24 10.52
C ARG A 133 -28.46 2.51 10.08
N GLY A 134 -29.39 2.67 11.02
CA GLY A 134 -30.81 2.76 10.70
C GLY A 134 -31.42 1.40 10.38
N ASP A 135 -32.71 1.38 10.05
CA ASP A 135 -33.49 0.13 9.96
C ASP A 135 -32.87 -0.93 9.04
N GLN A 136 -32.81 -2.16 9.55
CA GLN A 136 -32.20 -3.32 8.88
C GLN A 136 -33.25 -4.37 8.46
N THR A 137 -34.54 -4.02 8.43
CA THR A 137 -35.62 -4.97 8.11
C THR A 137 -35.79 -5.19 6.61
N ASN A 138 -35.74 -4.12 5.81
CA ASN A 138 -36.05 -4.14 4.37
C ASN A 138 -34.88 -3.58 3.55
N LEU A 139 -33.71 -4.19 3.69
CA LEU A 139 -32.52 -3.82 2.91
C LEU A 139 -32.67 -4.25 1.44
N PRO A 140 -32.12 -3.48 0.49
CA PRO A 140 -32.16 -3.84 -0.92
C PRO A 140 -31.29 -5.07 -1.24
N PRO A 141 -31.59 -5.82 -2.32
CA PRO A 141 -30.76 -6.92 -2.81
C PRO A 141 -29.29 -6.57 -3.00
N SER A 142 -28.98 -5.35 -3.47
CA SER A 142 -27.60 -4.87 -3.62
C SER A 142 -26.79 -4.86 -2.33
N THR A 143 -27.43 -4.89 -1.15
CA THR A 143 -26.77 -5.05 0.14
C THR A 143 -26.77 -6.49 0.61
N VAL A 144 -27.91 -7.17 0.57
CA VAL A 144 -28.05 -8.52 1.17
C VAL A 144 -27.46 -9.64 0.31
N ASP A 145 -27.33 -9.42 -0.99
CA ASP A 145 -26.73 -10.35 -1.96
C ASP A 145 -25.25 -10.04 -2.22
N ASN A 146 -24.68 -9.00 -1.57
CA ASN A 146 -23.24 -8.76 -1.63
C ASN A 146 -22.51 -9.87 -0.84
N ASN A 147 -21.58 -10.58 -1.47
CA ASN A 147 -20.83 -11.67 -0.83
C ASN A 147 -20.12 -11.23 0.46
N ALA A 148 -19.72 -9.96 0.57
CA ALA A 148 -19.07 -9.42 1.77
C ALA A 148 -20.04 -9.04 2.90
N TYR A 149 -21.34 -9.31 2.76
CA TYR A 149 -22.38 -9.04 3.76
C TYR A 149 -22.43 -10.12 4.86
N ASN A 150 -21.35 -10.19 5.64
CA ASN A 150 -21.07 -11.23 6.61
C ASN A 150 -21.60 -10.84 8.01
N ARG A 151 -22.27 -11.76 8.71
CA ARG A 151 -22.86 -11.49 10.03
C ARG A 151 -22.44 -12.55 11.06
N PHE A 152 -21.48 -12.21 11.90
CA PHE A 152 -20.95 -13.15 12.91
C PHE A 152 -21.58 -12.98 14.29
N PHE A 153 -22.52 -12.04 14.47
CA PHE A 153 -23.29 -11.80 15.70
C PHE A 153 -22.41 -11.57 16.94
N PHE A 154 -21.21 -11.01 16.75
CA PHE A 154 -20.15 -10.89 17.75
C PHE A 154 -19.66 -12.19 18.38
N LEU A 155 -20.07 -13.37 17.88
CA LEU A 155 -19.70 -14.65 18.50
C LEU A 155 -18.18 -14.86 18.54
N PRO A 156 -17.41 -14.62 17.45
CA PRO A 156 -15.95 -14.71 17.51
C PRO A 156 -15.35 -13.67 18.45
N LEU A 157 -15.86 -12.43 18.45
CA LEU A 157 -15.40 -11.37 19.33
C LEU A 157 -15.58 -11.72 20.81
N ILE A 158 -16.77 -12.19 21.18
CA ILE A 158 -17.11 -12.58 22.56
C ILE A 158 -16.22 -13.74 23.01
N MET A 159 -16.04 -14.75 22.16
CA MET A 159 -15.13 -15.87 22.43
C MET A 159 -13.70 -15.39 22.71
N GLY A 160 -13.18 -14.48 21.88
CA GLY A 160 -11.85 -13.91 22.06
C GLY A 160 -11.71 -13.08 23.34
N ILE A 161 -12.70 -12.25 23.68
CA ILE A 161 -12.70 -11.49 24.95
C ILE A 161 -12.72 -12.43 26.15
N ILE A 162 -13.59 -13.44 26.14
CA ILE A 162 -13.68 -14.46 27.20
C ILE A 162 -12.32 -15.17 27.36
N GLY A 163 -11.70 -15.60 26.26
CA GLY A 163 -10.41 -16.26 26.29
C GLY A 163 -9.27 -15.35 26.74
N ALA A 164 -9.27 -14.08 26.37
CA ALA A 164 -8.29 -13.10 26.84
C ALA A 164 -8.41 -12.91 28.36
N LEU A 165 -9.62 -12.70 28.88
CA LEU A 165 -9.88 -12.56 30.32
C LEU A 165 -9.46 -13.82 31.09
N TRP A 166 -9.74 -15.00 30.54
CA TRP A 166 -9.32 -16.27 31.12
C TRP A 166 -7.80 -16.41 31.13
N HIS A 167 -7.13 -16.08 30.03
CA HIS A 167 -5.68 -16.15 29.88
C HIS A 167 -4.99 -15.23 30.90
N PHE A 168 -5.42 -13.97 31.00
CA PHE A 168 -4.85 -12.99 31.95
C PHE A 168 -5.09 -13.37 33.41
N LYS A 169 -6.22 -13.99 33.75
CA LYS A 169 -6.48 -14.48 35.11
C LYS A 169 -5.59 -15.66 35.49
N ARG A 170 -5.14 -16.45 34.50
CA ARG A 170 -4.44 -17.71 34.74
C ARG A 170 -2.92 -17.61 34.61
N ASN A 171 -2.43 -16.91 33.58
CA ASN A 171 -1.02 -16.64 33.40
C ASN A 171 -0.81 -15.27 32.75
N GLN A 172 -0.52 -14.26 33.57
CA GLN A 172 -0.30 -12.89 33.11
C GLN A 172 0.93 -12.73 32.21
N LYS A 173 1.97 -13.57 32.39
CA LYS A 173 3.19 -13.48 31.59
C LYS A 173 2.92 -13.92 30.16
N ASP A 174 2.33 -15.10 29.99
CA ASP A 174 2.01 -15.65 28.66
C ASP A 174 0.91 -14.81 27.98
N ALA A 175 -0.09 -14.35 28.75
CA ALA A 175 -1.11 -13.43 28.25
C ALA A 175 -0.50 -12.10 27.79
N GLY A 176 0.51 -11.60 28.51
CA GLY A 176 1.29 -10.43 28.14
C GLY A 176 2.03 -10.61 26.81
N VAL A 177 2.60 -11.78 26.54
CA VAL A 177 3.26 -12.07 25.25
C VAL A 177 2.26 -12.00 24.09
N VAL A 178 1.09 -12.62 24.22
CA VAL A 178 0.03 -12.55 23.20
C VAL A 178 -0.51 -11.12 23.04
N ALA A 179 -0.64 -10.36 24.13
CA ALA A 179 -1.07 -8.98 24.10
C ALA A 179 -0.05 -8.04 23.44
N LEU A 180 1.25 -8.27 23.66
CA LEU A 180 2.32 -7.55 22.96
C LEU A 180 2.28 -7.88 21.47
N LEU A 181 2.10 -9.15 21.10
CA LEU A 181 1.93 -9.53 19.70
C LEU A 181 0.73 -8.80 19.07
N PHE A 182 -0.44 -8.82 19.73
CA PHE A 182 -1.64 -8.11 19.30
C PHE A 182 -1.40 -6.60 19.14
N PHE A 183 -0.71 -5.97 20.09
CA PHE A 183 -0.41 -4.55 20.06
C PHE A 183 0.56 -4.19 18.93
N PHE A 184 1.69 -4.90 18.82
CA PHE A 184 2.74 -4.58 17.85
C PHE A 184 2.35 -4.87 16.41
N THR A 185 1.46 -5.84 16.19
CA THR A 185 0.96 -6.20 14.85
C THR A 185 -0.38 -5.54 14.51
N GLY A 186 -0.87 -4.63 15.36
CA GLY A 186 -2.11 -3.88 15.16
C GLY A 186 -1.88 -2.39 15.43
N ILE A 187 -2.17 -1.96 16.66
CA ILE A 187 -2.14 -0.55 17.05
C ILE A 187 -0.77 0.11 16.83
N ALA A 188 0.34 -0.58 17.11
CA ALA A 188 1.66 -0.01 16.89
C ALA A 188 1.95 0.28 15.41
N ILE A 189 1.41 -0.53 14.49
CA ILE A 189 1.52 -0.29 13.04
C ILE A 189 0.80 1.02 12.68
N VAL A 190 -0.38 1.27 13.24
CA VAL A 190 -1.10 2.55 13.06
C VAL A 190 -0.24 3.73 13.52
N LEU A 191 0.35 3.62 14.71
CA LEU A 191 1.19 4.68 15.28
C LEU A 191 2.43 4.95 14.42
N TYR A 192 3.05 3.90 13.89
CA TYR A 192 4.28 3.95 13.11
C TYR A 192 4.08 4.39 11.65
N LEU A 193 3.05 3.87 10.99
CA LEU A 193 2.72 4.26 9.62
C LEU A 193 2.15 5.67 9.57
N ASN A 194 1.50 6.13 10.65
CA ASN A 194 0.82 7.42 10.74
C ASN A 194 0.00 7.70 9.48
N GLN A 195 -0.88 6.76 9.12
CA GLN A 195 -1.54 6.77 7.81
C GLN A 195 -2.35 8.06 7.60
N LYS A 196 -2.31 8.54 6.36
CA LYS A 196 -3.11 9.67 5.88
C LYS A 196 -4.50 9.14 5.48
N PRO A 197 -5.52 10.01 5.43
CA PRO A 197 -6.83 9.64 4.89
C PRO A 197 -6.75 9.47 3.37
N LEU A 198 -7.85 9.04 2.74
CA LEU A 198 -7.97 8.91 1.29
C LEU A 198 -6.94 7.97 0.66
N GLU A 199 -6.60 6.89 1.37
CA GLU A 199 -5.80 5.80 0.81
C GLU A 199 -6.47 5.26 -0.47
N PRO A 200 -5.71 4.75 -1.46
CA PRO A 200 -6.28 4.34 -2.75
C PRO A 200 -7.06 3.02 -2.69
N ARG A 201 -7.00 2.31 -1.56
CA ARG A 201 -7.71 1.05 -1.30
C ARG A 201 -7.72 0.75 0.19
N GLU A 202 -8.57 -0.20 0.59
CA GLU A 202 -8.57 -0.76 1.95
C GLU A 202 -7.22 -1.45 2.28
N ARG A 203 -6.79 -1.34 3.54
CA ARG A 203 -5.48 -1.84 4.02
C ARG A 203 -5.56 -2.74 5.25
N ASP A 204 -6.63 -3.50 5.38
CA ASP A 204 -6.83 -4.51 6.43
C ASP A 204 -5.69 -5.52 6.52
N TYR A 205 -5.10 -5.89 5.38
CA TYR A 205 -3.94 -6.80 5.29
C TYR A 205 -2.73 -6.36 6.14
N ALA A 206 -2.59 -5.06 6.43
CA ALA A 206 -1.50 -4.56 7.26
C ALA A 206 -1.62 -5.00 8.74
N TYR A 207 -2.81 -5.43 9.17
CA TYR A 207 -3.11 -5.75 10.57
C TYR A 207 -3.43 -7.23 10.82
N VAL A 208 -3.27 -8.09 9.82
CA VAL A 208 -3.61 -9.53 9.91
C VAL A 208 -2.88 -10.21 11.08
N GLY A 209 -1.67 -9.76 11.42
CA GLY A 209 -0.94 -10.27 12.58
C GLY A 209 -1.70 -10.10 13.90
N SER A 210 -2.43 -8.99 14.09
CA SER A 210 -3.21 -8.79 15.32
C SER A 210 -4.48 -9.63 15.31
N PHE A 211 -5.06 -9.90 14.13
CA PHE A 211 -6.21 -10.79 13.99
C PHE A 211 -5.83 -12.23 14.36
N TYR A 212 -4.64 -12.68 13.94
CA TYR A 212 -4.08 -13.97 14.36
C TYR A 212 -3.82 -14.02 15.87
N ALA A 213 -3.26 -12.96 16.46
CA ALA A 213 -3.07 -12.89 17.90
C ALA A 213 -4.41 -12.99 18.65
N PHE A 214 -5.47 -12.34 18.15
CA PHE A 214 -6.80 -12.42 18.73
C PHE A 214 -7.43 -13.81 18.58
N ALA A 215 -7.19 -14.51 17.47
CA ALA A 215 -7.66 -15.88 17.25
C ALA A 215 -7.10 -16.89 18.28
N ILE A 216 -5.90 -16.65 18.81
CA ILE A 216 -5.37 -17.43 19.94
C ILE A 216 -6.31 -17.31 21.15
N TRP A 217 -6.75 -16.10 21.48
CA TRP A 217 -7.71 -15.91 22.56
C TRP A 217 -9.08 -16.50 22.23
N ILE A 218 -9.55 -16.48 20.98
CA ILE A 218 -10.78 -17.19 20.59
C ILE A 218 -10.68 -18.68 20.95
N GLY A 219 -9.56 -19.33 20.62
CA GLY A 219 -9.30 -20.72 20.98
C GLY A 219 -9.27 -20.96 22.50
N LEU A 220 -8.60 -20.08 23.25
CA LEU A 220 -8.59 -20.13 24.72
C LEU A 220 -9.97 -19.87 25.33
N GLY A 221 -10.87 -19.18 24.62
CA GLY A 221 -12.26 -18.99 25.01
C GLY A 221 -13.01 -20.30 25.21
N ALA A 222 -12.67 -21.35 24.46
CA ALA A 222 -13.25 -22.68 24.68
C ALA A 222 -12.82 -23.27 26.04
N LEU A 223 -11.57 -23.08 26.46
CA LEU A 223 -11.10 -23.51 27.78
C LEU A 223 -11.81 -22.74 28.89
N ALA A 224 -12.02 -21.44 28.70
CA ALA A 224 -12.76 -20.61 29.63
C ALA A 224 -14.22 -21.06 29.78
N ILE A 225 -14.90 -21.39 28.69
CA ILE A 225 -16.28 -21.90 28.73
C ILE A 225 -16.35 -23.22 29.51
N LYS A 226 -15.43 -24.14 29.24
CA LYS A 226 -15.34 -25.40 30.00
C LYS A 226 -15.22 -25.12 31.51
N GLU A 227 -14.27 -24.27 31.90
CA GLU A 227 -13.96 -24.01 33.31
C GLU A 227 -15.01 -23.16 34.03
N TRP A 228 -15.65 -22.20 33.36
CA TRP A 228 -16.56 -21.25 34.00
C TRP A 228 -18.02 -21.67 33.91
N VAL A 229 -18.45 -22.17 32.74
CA VAL A 229 -19.85 -22.51 32.47
C VAL A 229 -20.13 -23.97 32.79
N PHE A 230 -19.30 -24.88 32.29
CA PHE A 230 -19.53 -26.33 32.40
C PHE A 230 -18.81 -27.00 33.57
N LYS A 231 -18.39 -26.24 34.58
CA LYS A 231 -17.72 -26.76 35.78
C LYS A 231 -18.49 -27.82 36.57
N LYS A 232 -19.82 -27.88 36.39
CA LYS A 232 -20.70 -28.86 37.04
C LYS A 232 -20.85 -30.17 36.24
N LEU A 233 -20.40 -30.20 34.98
CA LEU A 233 -20.42 -31.40 34.16
C LEU A 233 -19.19 -32.27 34.45
N SER A 234 -19.25 -33.54 34.03
CA SER A 234 -18.04 -34.38 33.99
C SER A 234 -16.97 -33.73 33.10
N ALA A 235 -15.70 -33.98 33.39
CA ALA A 235 -14.59 -33.39 32.65
C ALA A 235 -14.71 -33.61 31.13
N THR A 236 -15.12 -34.82 30.72
CA THR A 236 -15.36 -35.19 29.32
C THR A 236 -16.54 -34.41 28.73
N ASN A 237 -17.71 -34.42 29.37
CA ASN A 237 -18.90 -33.77 28.82
C ASN A 237 -18.73 -32.25 28.76
N GLY A 238 -18.11 -31.64 29.77
CA GLY A 238 -17.80 -30.22 29.77
C GLY A 238 -16.79 -29.83 28.69
N ALA A 239 -15.78 -30.67 28.44
CA ALA A 239 -14.84 -30.46 27.34
C ALA A 239 -15.51 -30.56 25.97
N VAL A 240 -16.30 -31.61 25.75
CA VAL A 240 -17.06 -31.79 24.49
C VAL A 240 -17.99 -30.61 24.24
N ALA A 241 -18.79 -30.21 25.25
CA ALA A 241 -19.71 -29.08 25.11
C ALA A 241 -18.97 -27.77 24.80
N ALA A 242 -17.86 -27.49 25.48
CA ALA A 242 -17.07 -26.29 25.24
C ALA A 242 -16.41 -26.29 23.84
N THR A 243 -15.92 -27.43 23.37
CA THR A 243 -15.38 -27.56 22.00
C THR A 243 -16.46 -27.35 20.96
N VAL A 244 -17.64 -27.96 21.12
CA VAL A 244 -18.76 -27.79 20.19
C VAL A 244 -19.18 -26.32 20.13
N ILE A 245 -19.37 -25.67 21.29
CA ILE A 245 -19.70 -24.24 21.33
C ILE A 245 -18.59 -23.40 20.69
N GLY A 246 -17.32 -23.67 21.02
CA GLY A 246 -16.19 -22.94 20.46
C GLY A 246 -16.10 -23.03 18.94
N LEU A 247 -16.34 -24.22 18.37
CA LEU A 247 -16.35 -24.44 16.92
C LEU A 247 -17.55 -23.75 16.26
N LEU A 248 -18.74 -23.82 16.86
CA LEU A 248 -19.94 -23.18 16.31
C LEU A 248 -19.87 -21.66 16.38
N ALA A 249 -19.35 -21.11 17.48
CA ALA A 249 -19.29 -19.67 17.74
C ALA A 249 -18.22 -18.92 16.92
N ALA A 250 -17.21 -19.61 16.40
CA ALA A 250 -16.16 -18.96 15.61
C ALA A 250 -15.95 -19.62 14.23
N PRO A 251 -15.24 -20.75 14.08
CA PRO A 251 -14.87 -21.23 12.75
C PRO A 251 -16.06 -21.62 11.88
N VAL A 252 -17.11 -22.25 12.43
CA VAL A 252 -18.27 -22.66 11.62
C VAL A 252 -19.07 -21.45 11.14
N ILE A 253 -19.35 -20.47 12.01
CA ILE A 253 -20.08 -19.28 11.58
C ILE A 253 -19.27 -18.42 10.63
N MET A 254 -17.96 -18.28 10.86
CA MET A 254 -17.08 -17.53 9.96
C MET A 254 -16.99 -18.20 8.58
N ALA A 255 -16.89 -19.53 8.52
CA ALA A 255 -16.94 -20.26 7.26
C ALA A 255 -18.33 -20.16 6.60
N GLN A 256 -19.42 -20.29 7.35
CA GLN A 256 -20.78 -20.25 6.78
C GLN A 256 -21.15 -18.87 6.24
N GLN A 257 -20.64 -17.79 6.82
CA GLN A 257 -20.98 -16.41 6.46
C GLN A 257 -19.93 -15.73 5.57
N GLY A 258 -18.73 -16.28 5.40
CA GLY A 258 -17.64 -15.59 4.68
C GLY A 258 -16.73 -16.54 3.89
N TRP A 259 -17.25 -17.65 3.39
CA TRP A 259 -16.45 -18.52 2.50
C TRP A 259 -16.45 -18.00 1.06
N ASP A 260 -17.58 -17.49 0.60
CA ASP A 260 -17.83 -17.02 -0.76
C ASP A 260 -17.13 -15.68 -1.09
N ASP A 261 -16.95 -14.79 -0.12
CA ASP A 261 -16.15 -13.57 -0.30
C ASP A 261 -14.63 -13.81 -0.24
N HIS A 262 -14.22 -14.90 0.42
CA HIS A 262 -12.82 -15.35 0.48
C HIS A 262 -12.43 -16.25 -0.70
N ASP A 263 -13.40 -16.89 -1.36
CA ASP A 263 -13.16 -17.64 -2.59
C ASP A 263 -12.84 -16.67 -3.74
N ARG A 264 -11.63 -16.82 -4.29
CA ARG A 264 -11.15 -16.06 -5.44
C ARG A 264 -10.87 -16.96 -6.65
N SER A 265 -11.27 -18.24 -6.61
CA SER A 265 -10.99 -19.24 -7.63
C SER A 265 -11.53 -18.87 -9.02
N THR A 266 -12.54 -18.01 -9.09
CA THR A 266 -13.16 -17.55 -10.34
C THR A 266 -12.68 -16.16 -10.78
N LYS A 267 -11.82 -15.49 -10.00
CA LYS A 267 -11.37 -14.11 -10.28
C LYS A 267 -10.20 -14.11 -11.28
N MET A 268 -10.50 -14.40 -12.54
CA MET A 268 -9.51 -14.58 -13.61
C MET A 268 -9.11 -13.30 -14.35
N VAL A 269 -9.79 -12.17 -14.12
CA VAL A 269 -9.54 -10.91 -14.87
C VAL A 269 -8.05 -10.52 -14.92
N PRO A 270 -7.27 -10.51 -13.82
CA PRO A 270 -5.85 -10.16 -13.89
C PRO A 270 -5.03 -11.16 -14.71
N HIS A 271 -5.37 -12.45 -14.62
CA HIS A 271 -4.73 -13.52 -15.38
C HIS A 271 -5.04 -13.38 -16.88
N ASP A 272 -6.31 -13.25 -17.25
CA ASP A 272 -6.76 -13.23 -18.65
C ASP A 272 -6.23 -11.99 -19.37
N ILE A 273 -6.24 -10.82 -18.71
CA ILE A 273 -5.63 -9.60 -19.26
C ILE A 273 -4.13 -9.79 -19.50
N ALA A 274 -3.43 -10.45 -18.57
CA ALA A 274 -2.01 -10.70 -18.72
C ALA A 274 -1.72 -11.61 -19.92
N LEU A 275 -2.51 -12.67 -20.07
CA LEU A 275 -2.42 -13.59 -21.21
C LEU A 275 -2.65 -12.84 -22.52
N ASP A 276 -3.72 -12.05 -22.60
CA ASP A 276 -4.06 -11.26 -23.78
C ASP A 276 -2.95 -10.26 -24.15
N TYR A 277 -2.35 -9.60 -23.16
CA TYR A 277 -1.23 -8.67 -23.38
C TYR A 277 -0.01 -9.36 -23.98
N LEU A 278 0.40 -10.50 -23.39
CA LEU A 278 1.57 -11.22 -23.86
C LEU A 278 1.33 -11.85 -25.23
N GLU A 279 0.18 -12.51 -25.44
CA GLU A 279 -0.12 -13.16 -26.72
C GLU A 279 -0.31 -12.16 -27.87
N SER A 280 -0.72 -10.93 -27.58
CA SER A 280 -0.82 -9.85 -28.58
C SER A 280 0.53 -9.28 -29.00
N CYS A 281 1.61 -9.58 -28.28
CA CYS A 281 2.94 -9.05 -28.57
C CYS A 281 3.65 -9.86 -29.66
N ALA A 282 4.38 -9.16 -30.55
CA ALA A 282 5.30 -9.79 -31.49
C ALA A 282 6.37 -10.64 -30.76
N PRO A 283 6.97 -11.65 -31.41
CA PRO A 283 8.05 -12.43 -30.81
C PRO A 283 9.21 -11.54 -30.34
N ASN A 284 9.73 -11.80 -29.13
CA ASN A 284 10.82 -11.05 -28.48
C ASN A 284 10.52 -9.57 -28.23
N ALA A 285 9.24 -9.17 -28.15
CA ALA A 285 8.87 -7.79 -27.87
C ALA A 285 9.36 -7.32 -26.49
N ILE A 286 9.43 -5.99 -26.36
CA ILE A 286 9.61 -5.31 -25.06
C ILE A 286 8.27 -4.67 -24.71
N LEU A 287 7.62 -5.17 -23.67
CA LEU A 287 6.36 -4.66 -23.16
C LEU A 287 6.62 -3.71 -21.99
N PHE A 288 6.27 -2.43 -22.16
CA PHE A 288 6.36 -1.43 -21.10
C PHE A 288 5.08 -1.40 -20.27
N THR A 289 5.23 -1.52 -18.96
CA THR A 289 4.16 -1.42 -17.96
C THR A 289 4.45 -0.27 -17.00
N TYR A 290 3.48 0.14 -16.19
CA TYR A 290 3.65 1.29 -15.32
C TYR A 290 3.72 0.92 -13.83
N GLY A 291 2.88 0.02 -13.34
CA GLY A 291 2.71 -0.21 -11.90
C GLY A 291 2.61 -1.68 -11.50
N ASP A 292 2.22 -1.89 -10.25
CA ASP A 292 2.11 -3.25 -9.69
C ASP A 292 0.97 -4.03 -10.33
N ASN A 293 -0.19 -3.40 -10.55
CA ASN A 293 -1.42 -4.07 -10.98
C ASN A 293 -1.38 -4.56 -12.43
N ASP A 294 -0.64 -3.90 -13.32
CA ASP A 294 -0.43 -4.30 -14.72
C ASP A 294 0.83 -5.14 -14.89
N THR A 295 1.84 -5.01 -14.03
CA THR A 295 3.09 -5.79 -14.13
C THR A 295 3.01 -7.16 -13.46
N TYR A 296 2.50 -7.25 -12.24
CA TYR A 296 2.60 -8.49 -11.46
C TYR A 296 1.81 -9.66 -12.06
N PRO A 297 0.60 -9.46 -12.65
CA PRO A 297 -0.07 -10.54 -13.35
C PRO A 297 0.75 -11.07 -14.54
N LEU A 298 1.43 -10.20 -15.29
CA LEU A 298 2.30 -10.60 -16.41
C LEU A 298 3.51 -11.41 -15.92
N TRP A 299 4.18 -10.97 -14.85
CA TRP A 299 5.26 -11.75 -14.24
C TRP A 299 4.77 -13.09 -13.71
N TYR A 300 3.59 -13.15 -13.10
CA TYR A 300 3.04 -14.41 -12.63
C TYR A 300 2.89 -15.43 -13.77
N ILE A 301 2.21 -15.06 -14.86
CA ILE A 301 1.98 -16.00 -15.96
C ILE A 301 3.28 -16.35 -16.72
N GLN A 302 4.27 -15.46 -16.76
CA GLN A 302 5.59 -15.79 -17.33
C GLN A 302 6.36 -16.77 -16.43
N GLU A 303 6.49 -16.46 -15.13
CA GLU A 303 7.38 -17.19 -14.23
C GLU A 303 6.77 -18.51 -13.71
N VAL A 304 5.45 -18.57 -13.57
CA VAL A 304 4.74 -19.73 -13.01
C VAL A 304 4.14 -20.59 -14.12
N GLU A 305 3.46 -19.97 -15.09
CA GLU A 305 2.76 -20.68 -16.16
C GLU A 305 3.57 -20.81 -17.46
N ASN A 306 4.75 -20.15 -17.51
CA ASN A 306 5.66 -20.19 -18.65
C ASN A 306 5.01 -19.71 -19.97
N VAL A 307 4.11 -18.72 -19.87
CA VAL A 307 3.48 -18.06 -21.03
C VAL A 307 4.44 -17.02 -21.60
N ARG A 308 4.75 -17.10 -22.91
CA ARG A 308 5.58 -16.13 -23.64
C ARG A 308 6.85 -15.67 -22.89
N PRO A 309 7.73 -16.59 -22.46
CA PRO A 309 8.98 -16.26 -21.76
C PRO A 309 9.99 -15.49 -22.63
N ASP A 310 9.69 -15.32 -23.93
CA ASP A 310 10.47 -14.52 -24.89
C ASP A 310 10.27 -13.00 -24.72
N ILE A 311 9.12 -12.57 -24.19
CA ILE A 311 8.78 -11.14 -24.06
C ILE A 311 9.52 -10.54 -22.87
N ARG A 312 10.14 -9.37 -23.06
CA ARG A 312 10.70 -8.58 -21.96
C ARG A 312 9.65 -7.67 -21.37
N ILE A 313 9.31 -7.85 -20.10
CA ILE A 313 8.47 -6.90 -19.36
C ILE A 313 9.35 -5.84 -18.68
N VAL A 314 9.04 -4.57 -18.90
CA VAL A 314 9.76 -3.41 -18.32
C VAL A 314 8.76 -2.53 -17.58
N ASN A 315 8.81 -2.58 -16.25
CA ASN A 315 8.04 -1.70 -15.38
C ASN A 315 8.72 -0.34 -15.27
N LEU A 316 8.07 0.69 -15.79
CA LEU A 316 8.58 2.05 -15.84
C LEU A 316 8.73 2.71 -14.46
N SER A 317 7.95 2.31 -13.45
CA SER A 317 8.11 2.77 -12.06
C SER A 317 9.30 2.14 -11.33
N LEU A 318 9.90 1.09 -11.91
CA LEU A 318 11.16 0.51 -11.43
C LEU A 318 12.34 0.85 -12.33
N PHE A 319 12.08 1.22 -13.59
CA PHE A 319 13.08 1.56 -14.61
C PHE A 319 13.71 2.96 -14.42
N ASP A 320 13.57 3.53 -13.23
CA ASP A 320 14.34 4.66 -12.70
C ASP A 320 15.42 4.22 -11.70
N THR A 321 15.45 2.93 -11.32
CA THR A 321 16.40 2.38 -10.36
C THR A 321 17.56 1.62 -11.02
N ASP A 322 18.75 1.82 -10.48
CA ASP A 322 19.99 1.22 -10.97
C ASP A 322 19.97 -0.32 -10.99
N TRP A 323 19.49 -0.94 -9.92
CA TRP A 323 19.38 -2.40 -9.80
C TRP A 323 18.43 -2.99 -10.85
N TYR A 324 17.34 -2.30 -11.18
CA TYR A 324 16.37 -2.78 -12.16
C TYR A 324 16.94 -2.68 -13.58
N ILE A 325 17.54 -1.53 -13.93
CA ILE A 325 18.24 -1.34 -15.21
C ILE A 325 19.36 -2.38 -15.37
N ASN A 326 20.15 -2.62 -14.31
CA ASN A 326 21.20 -3.65 -14.30
C ASN A 326 20.64 -5.07 -14.49
N GLY A 327 19.47 -5.37 -13.94
CA GLY A 327 18.76 -6.62 -14.17
C GLY A 327 18.29 -6.76 -15.63
N ALA A 328 17.77 -5.67 -16.21
CA ALA A 328 17.28 -5.65 -17.59
C ALA A 328 18.39 -5.89 -18.63
N ARG A 329 19.64 -5.56 -18.28
CA ARG A 329 20.86 -5.84 -19.08
C ARG A 329 21.33 -7.29 -19.02
N LYS A 330 20.62 -8.17 -18.31
CA LYS A 330 20.88 -9.61 -18.29
C LYS A 330 19.78 -10.34 -19.05
N LYS A 331 20.08 -11.56 -19.49
CA LYS A 331 19.08 -12.48 -20.03
C LYS A 331 18.04 -12.75 -18.92
N GLN A 332 16.77 -12.62 -19.24
CA GLN A 332 15.65 -12.97 -18.36
C GLN A 332 14.77 -13.94 -19.13
N ASN A 333 14.52 -15.13 -18.57
CA ASN A 333 13.81 -16.21 -19.26
C ASN A 333 14.42 -16.49 -20.65
N GLU A 334 13.63 -16.43 -21.71
CA GLU A 334 14.10 -16.59 -23.09
C GLU A 334 14.46 -15.25 -23.75
N SER A 335 14.04 -14.13 -23.15
CA SER A 335 14.34 -12.78 -23.63
C SER A 335 15.84 -12.44 -23.55
N ALA A 336 16.39 -12.00 -24.69
CA ALA A 336 17.76 -11.48 -24.77
C ALA A 336 17.94 -10.24 -23.85
N PRO A 337 19.17 -9.96 -23.38
CA PRO A 337 19.48 -8.71 -22.68
C PRO A 337 18.97 -7.48 -23.42
N LEU A 338 18.41 -6.50 -22.70
CA LEU A 338 18.04 -5.25 -23.34
C LEU A 338 19.28 -4.51 -23.88
N PRO A 339 19.20 -3.87 -25.06
CA PRO A 339 20.31 -3.19 -25.71
C PRO A 339 20.59 -1.81 -25.09
N ILE A 340 20.68 -1.75 -23.76
CA ILE A 340 20.94 -0.52 -23.01
C ILE A 340 22.43 -0.20 -23.12
N THR A 341 22.73 0.90 -23.80
CA THR A 341 24.10 1.38 -24.06
C THR A 341 24.67 2.19 -22.90
N MET A 342 23.81 2.69 -22.00
CA MET A 342 24.22 3.43 -20.81
C MET A 342 25.11 2.59 -19.90
N LYS A 343 26.17 3.20 -19.37
CA LYS A 343 27.05 2.58 -18.38
C LYS A 343 26.45 2.72 -16.98
N PRO A 344 26.67 1.74 -16.07
CA PRO A 344 26.10 1.78 -14.72
C PRO A 344 26.34 3.10 -13.99
N GLU A 345 27.53 3.68 -14.13
CA GLU A 345 27.92 4.92 -13.46
C GLU A 345 27.08 6.13 -13.90
N GLN A 346 26.33 6.03 -15.00
CA GLN A 346 25.52 7.12 -15.55
C GLN A 346 24.09 7.19 -14.99
N TYR A 347 23.63 6.15 -14.29
CA TYR A 347 22.27 6.04 -13.76
C TYR A 347 22.21 5.49 -12.32
N VAL A 348 23.35 5.41 -11.64
CA VAL A 348 23.38 5.10 -10.20
C VAL A 348 22.69 6.21 -9.41
N GLN A 349 22.00 5.85 -8.33
CA GLN A 349 21.31 6.81 -7.47
C GLN A 349 22.20 8.00 -7.09
N GLY A 350 21.70 9.22 -7.27
CA GLY A 350 22.43 10.46 -7.05
C GLY A 350 23.06 11.05 -8.31
N GLU A 351 23.07 10.30 -9.42
CA GLU A 351 23.58 10.73 -10.71
C GLU A 351 22.41 10.91 -11.69
N ARG A 352 22.19 12.15 -12.14
CA ARG A 352 21.12 12.49 -13.11
C ARG A 352 19.70 12.11 -12.64
N ASP A 353 19.47 11.96 -11.34
CA ASP A 353 18.16 11.68 -10.72
C ASP A 353 17.10 12.73 -11.10
N VAL A 354 17.52 13.98 -11.28
CA VAL A 354 16.68 15.08 -11.74
C VAL A 354 17.47 15.89 -12.77
N MET A 355 16.86 16.14 -13.92
CA MET A 355 17.42 17.00 -14.97
C MET A 355 16.45 18.14 -15.27
N PRO A 356 16.84 19.41 -15.10
CA PRO A 356 15.99 20.53 -15.46
C PRO A 356 15.71 20.57 -16.95
N TYR A 357 14.56 21.16 -17.29
CA TYR A 357 14.25 21.55 -18.65
C TYR A 357 14.64 23.02 -18.85
N ASP A 358 15.54 23.29 -19.79
CA ASP A 358 15.92 24.64 -20.18
C ASP A 358 15.75 24.77 -21.69
N ASP A 359 14.75 25.55 -22.12
CA ASP A 359 14.33 25.59 -23.50
C ASP A 359 15.21 26.52 -24.33
N TYR A 360 16.13 25.93 -25.09
CA TYR A 360 17.07 26.65 -25.94
C TYR A 360 16.43 27.17 -27.23
N LYS A 361 15.12 27.01 -27.40
CA LYS A 361 14.36 27.45 -28.58
C LYS A 361 14.95 26.89 -29.88
N ILE A 362 15.44 25.66 -29.82
CA ILE A 362 16.00 24.96 -30.98
C ILE A 362 14.90 24.80 -32.03
N ALA A 363 15.17 25.28 -33.24
CA ALA A 363 14.22 25.18 -34.34
C ALA A 363 14.08 23.73 -34.80
N GLY A 364 12.83 23.23 -34.83
CA GLY A 364 12.49 21.90 -35.31
C GLY A 364 12.77 20.77 -34.31
N ALA A 365 12.80 19.54 -34.82
CA ALA A 365 13.05 18.35 -34.02
C ALA A 365 14.53 17.94 -34.07
N VAL A 366 15.08 17.52 -32.93
CA VAL A 366 16.47 17.08 -32.77
C VAL A 366 16.56 15.55 -32.73
N GLU A 367 17.61 14.97 -33.32
CA GLU A 367 17.85 13.53 -33.21
C GLU A 367 17.95 13.11 -31.75
N LEU A 368 17.15 12.11 -31.36
CA LEU A 368 17.11 11.61 -29.98
C LEU A 368 18.49 11.17 -29.49
N LYS A 369 19.31 10.59 -30.38
CA LYS A 369 20.70 10.21 -30.05
C LYS A 369 21.50 11.42 -29.53
N ASN A 370 21.42 12.56 -30.19
CA ASN A 370 22.16 13.76 -29.78
C ASN A 370 21.67 14.29 -28.42
N ILE A 371 20.36 14.18 -28.16
CA ILE A 371 19.79 14.52 -26.85
C ILE A 371 20.34 13.57 -25.78
N VAL A 372 20.32 12.26 -26.01
CA VAL A 372 20.85 11.28 -25.06
C VAL A 372 22.35 11.48 -24.84
N ASP A 373 23.13 11.71 -25.90
CA ASP A 373 24.58 11.99 -25.79
C ASP A 373 24.85 13.23 -24.92
N LEU A 374 24.05 14.30 -25.05
CA LEU A 374 24.13 15.50 -24.19
C LEU A 374 23.73 15.19 -22.74
N LEU A 375 22.61 14.50 -22.52
CA LEU A 375 22.12 14.14 -21.18
C LEU A 375 23.14 13.26 -20.43
N LEU A 376 23.91 12.45 -21.16
CA LEU A 376 24.91 11.54 -20.63
C LEU A 376 26.33 12.11 -20.63
N SER A 377 26.53 13.35 -21.11
CA SER A 377 27.83 13.99 -21.16
C SER A 377 28.35 14.31 -19.76
N ASN A 378 29.67 14.16 -19.60
CA ASN A 378 30.39 14.58 -18.41
C ASN A 378 31.11 15.91 -18.62
N ASP A 379 31.10 16.48 -19.83
CA ASP A 379 31.70 17.79 -20.11
C ASP A 379 30.91 18.87 -19.36
N ASP A 380 31.62 19.77 -18.70
CA ASP A 380 31.03 20.86 -17.95
C ASP A 380 30.46 21.97 -18.86
N ASN A 381 30.80 21.98 -20.15
CA ASN A 381 30.20 22.87 -21.16
C ASN A 381 28.82 22.38 -21.63
N ASP A 382 28.52 21.10 -21.43
CA ASP A 382 27.26 20.46 -21.80
C ASP A 382 26.21 20.53 -20.67
N LYS A 383 26.50 21.29 -19.61
CA LYS A 383 25.69 21.41 -18.40
C LYS A 383 25.29 22.85 -18.14
N VAL A 384 24.12 23.04 -17.53
CA VAL A 384 23.66 24.35 -17.07
C VAL A 384 24.07 24.62 -15.64
N ALA A 385 24.34 25.89 -15.32
CA ALA A 385 24.61 26.33 -13.96
C ALA A 385 23.32 26.39 -13.15
N MET A 386 23.34 25.82 -11.96
CA MET A 386 22.26 25.83 -10.97
C MET A 386 22.42 27.01 -10.01
N GLN A 387 21.34 27.34 -9.29
CA GLN A 387 21.33 28.47 -8.34
C GLN A 387 22.34 28.31 -7.18
N ASP A 388 22.69 27.08 -6.83
CA ASP A 388 23.67 26.73 -5.79
C ASP A 388 25.13 26.73 -6.32
N GLY A 389 25.34 27.13 -7.57
CA GLY A 389 26.64 27.15 -8.22
C GLY A 389 27.11 25.80 -8.77
N THR A 390 26.33 24.73 -8.59
CA THR A 390 26.60 23.43 -9.22
C THR A 390 26.25 23.45 -10.70
N LYS A 391 26.70 22.42 -11.43
CA LYS A 391 26.32 22.21 -12.83
C LYS A 391 25.51 20.92 -12.96
N SER A 392 24.50 20.94 -13.82
CA SER A 392 23.61 19.79 -14.01
C SER A 392 23.35 19.52 -15.49
N ASN A 393 23.23 18.24 -15.84
CA ASN A 393 22.72 17.82 -17.14
C ASN A 393 21.27 18.30 -17.29
N PHE A 394 20.88 18.72 -18.50
CA PHE A 394 19.60 19.36 -18.73
C PHE A 394 19.00 18.93 -20.07
N LEU A 395 17.70 19.15 -20.21
CA LEU A 395 16.97 18.89 -21.43
C LEU A 395 16.77 20.20 -22.24
N PRO A 396 17.39 20.36 -23.43
CA PRO A 396 17.38 21.62 -24.18
C PRO A 396 16.11 21.85 -25.03
N THR A 397 15.33 20.80 -25.28
CA THR A 397 14.11 20.81 -26.10
C THR A 397 13.25 19.59 -25.77
N LYS A 398 11.95 19.64 -26.08
CA LYS A 398 11.04 18.47 -26.01
C LYS A 398 10.69 17.92 -27.40
N ASN A 399 11.22 18.53 -28.46
CA ASN A 399 10.95 18.14 -29.84
C ASN A 399 12.03 17.17 -30.32
N PHE A 400 11.75 15.87 -30.22
CA PHE A 400 12.66 14.81 -30.62
C PHE A 400 12.24 14.19 -31.95
N LYS A 401 13.21 13.64 -32.67
CA LYS A 401 12.98 12.75 -33.81
C LYS A 401 13.91 11.54 -33.74
N ILE A 402 13.49 10.46 -34.37
CA ILE A 402 14.31 9.28 -34.62
C ILE A 402 14.32 9.09 -36.14
N THR A 403 15.48 9.23 -36.75
CA THR A 403 15.62 8.86 -38.17
C THR A 403 15.59 7.35 -38.31
N ILE A 404 14.68 6.86 -39.17
CA ILE A 404 14.49 5.43 -39.47
C ILE A 404 14.97 5.10 -40.88
N ASP A 405 15.36 3.86 -41.13
CA ASP A 405 15.56 3.34 -42.49
C ASP A 405 14.22 2.81 -43.04
N PRO A 406 13.60 3.49 -44.03
CA PRO A 406 12.31 3.06 -44.57
C PRO A 406 12.35 1.64 -45.15
N LYS A 407 13.48 1.21 -45.73
CA LYS A 407 13.63 -0.14 -46.29
C LYS A 407 13.60 -1.18 -45.19
N GLN A 408 14.27 -0.90 -44.06
CA GLN A 408 14.26 -1.78 -42.91
C GLN A 408 12.84 -1.96 -42.36
N VAL A 409 12.13 -0.85 -42.09
CA VAL A 409 10.79 -0.87 -41.48
C VAL A 409 9.75 -1.57 -42.37
N LEU A 410 9.87 -1.44 -43.70
CA LEU A 410 9.04 -2.20 -44.64
C LEU A 410 9.43 -3.69 -44.66
N SER A 411 10.73 -4.01 -44.67
CA SER A 411 11.21 -5.40 -44.72
C SER A 411 10.87 -6.20 -43.46
N THR A 412 10.79 -5.54 -42.30
CA THR A 412 10.40 -6.17 -41.03
C THR A 412 8.89 -6.23 -40.83
N GLY A 413 8.09 -5.68 -41.75
CA GLY A 413 6.63 -5.63 -41.62
C GLY A 413 6.14 -4.70 -40.51
N THR A 414 7.01 -3.82 -39.98
CA THR A 414 6.66 -2.88 -38.91
C THR A 414 5.67 -1.82 -39.40
N VAL A 415 5.74 -1.46 -40.68
CA VAL A 415 4.75 -0.62 -41.38
C VAL A 415 4.37 -1.32 -42.68
N SER A 416 3.08 -1.31 -43.03
CA SER A 416 2.61 -1.86 -44.30
C SER A 416 3.10 -1.00 -45.47
N ALA A 417 3.47 -1.62 -46.58
CA ALA A 417 3.64 -0.89 -47.83
C ALA A 417 2.31 -0.21 -48.19
N ALA A 418 2.36 1.11 -48.42
CA ALA A 418 1.19 1.92 -48.80
C ALA A 418 0.76 1.66 -50.25
#